data_AF-A0A1G4JKH8-F1
#
_entry.id   AF-A0A1G4JKH8-F1
#
_cell.length_a   1.000
_cell.length_b   1.000
_cell.length_c   1.000
_cell.angle_alpha   90.00
_cell.angle_beta   90.00
_cell.angle_gamma   90.00
#
_symmetry.space_group_name_H-M   'P 1'
#
loop_
_entity.id
_entity.type
_entity.pdbx_description
1 polymer ?
#
loop_
_entity_poly.entity_id
_entity_poly.type
_entity_poly.pdbx_seq_one_letter_code
_entity_poly.pdbx_strand_id
1 'polypeptide(L)'
;MKSCHQLSQAALDYRFNPRVPLKLYLKTCVSLLEEAQQSFQLGNVERSYIMYLRYLDLCMKKLPAHPQLFEEEANVDRGLAKKEYMQLLKLEVPAILKISEDLRIHLDRTFAQHTTTLAANVPKPRALKKDKVERTELPSNFDEARFKQSLSTLQRHDESAAPLRQRESHIVYPELPQLNQPFYASF
;
A
#
# COMPACT_ATOMS: atom_id res chain seq x y z
N MET A 1 -2.07 -4.38 -3.79
CA MET A 1 -2.82 -3.49 -2.91
C MET A 1 -2.59 -3.91 -1.48
N LYS A 2 -2.30 -2.97 -0.59
CA LYS A 2 -2.07 -3.26 0.82
C LYS A 2 -3.40 -3.28 1.56
N SER A 3 -3.61 -4.23 2.47
CA SER A 3 -4.81 -4.20 3.31
C SER A 3 -4.77 -3.01 4.28
N CYS A 4 -5.91 -2.59 4.82
CA CYS A 4 -5.94 -1.51 5.81
C CYS A 4 -4.98 -1.79 6.99
N HIS A 5 -4.91 -3.05 7.44
CA HIS A 5 -3.96 -3.45 8.48
C HIS A 5 -2.49 -3.24 8.07
N GLN A 6 -2.13 -3.56 6.83
CA GLN A 6 -0.78 -3.33 6.31
C GLN A 6 -0.46 -1.84 6.17
N LEU A 7 -1.46 -1.01 5.81
CA LEU A 7 -1.30 0.45 5.78
C LEU A 7 -1.06 1.00 7.18
N SER A 8 -1.80 0.53 8.18
CA SER A 8 -1.57 0.92 9.58
C SER A 8 -0.18 0.50 10.06
N GLN A 9 0.28 -0.71 9.72
CA GLN A 9 1.65 -1.13 10.05
C GLN A 9 2.71 -0.23 9.37
N ALA A 10 2.52 0.09 8.10
CA ALA A 10 3.43 0.98 7.37
C ALA A 10 3.47 2.41 7.96
N ALA A 11 2.36 2.90 8.51
CA ALA A 11 2.33 4.19 9.20
C ALA A 11 3.22 4.21 10.45
N LEU A 12 3.26 3.09 11.18
CA LEU A 12 4.04 2.90 12.42
C LEU A 12 5.53 2.61 12.16
N ASP A 13 5.89 2.24 10.94
CA ASP A 13 7.27 1.94 10.55
C ASP A 13 8.09 3.22 10.34
N TYR A 14 8.51 3.83 11.45
CA TYR A 14 9.46 4.93 11.49
C TYR A 14 10.24 4.92 12.82
N ARG A 15 11.40 5.57 12.83
CA ARG A 15 12.27 5.64 14.02
C ARG A 15 12.08 6.94 14.77
N PHE A 16 11.82 6.83 16.07
CA PHE A 16 11.79 7.95 17.00
C PHE A 16 13.11 8.02 17.77
N ASN A 17 13.65 9.24 17.95
CA ASN A 17 14.90 9.48 18.67
C ASN A 17 14.70 10.61 19.70
N PRO A 18 14.73 10.31 21.01
CA PRO A 18 14.48 11.31 22.06
C PRO A 18 15.59 12.37 22.20
N ARG A 19 16.72 12.21 21.48
CA ARG A 19 17.78 13.23 21.43
C ARG A 19 17.48 14.36 20.47
N VAL A 20 16.57 14.15 19.52
CA VAL A 20 16.15 15.18 18.56
C VAL A 20 15.29 16.21 19.29
N PRO A 21 15.50 17.53 19.12
CA PRO A 21 14.70 18.53 19.83
C PRO A 21 13.20 18.43 19.54
N LEU A 22 12.37 18.63 20.56
CA LEU A 22 10.90 18.55 20.45
C LEU A 22 10.36 19.47 19.34
N LYS A 23 10.90 20.69 19.23
CA LYS A 23 10.54 21.67 18.19
C LYS A 23 10.68 21.12 16.78
N LEU A 24 11.65 20.23 16.53
CA LEU A 24 11.82 19.63 15.20
C LEU A 24 10.71 18.62 14.92
N TYR A 25 10.31 17.84 15.93
CA TYR A 25 9.16 16.94 15.79
C TYR A 25 7.85 17.68 15.56
N LEU A 26 7.64 18.83 16.21
CA LEU A 26 6.45 19.66 15.96
C LEU A 26 6.40 20.16 14.51
N LYS A 27 7.54 20.57 13.94
CA LYS A 27 7.64 20.86 12.50
C LYS A 27 7.31 19.64 11.65
N THR A 28 7.82 18.46 12.02
CA THR A 28 7.49 17.21 11.33
C THR A 28 5.99 16.92 11.38
N CYS A 29 5.30 17.20 12.51
CA CYS A 29 3.86 17.05 12.61
C CYS A 29 3.12 17.92 11.58
N VAL A 30 3.54 19.17 11.39
CA VAL A 30 2.98 20.06 10.36
C VAL A 30 3.19 19.47 8.97
N SER A 31 4.42 19.07 8.64
CA SER A 31 4.72 18.46 7.32
C SER A 31 3.93 17.18 7.06
N LEU A 32 3.70 16.34 8.07
CA LEU A 32 2.86 15.14 7.94
C LEU A 32 1.41 15.50 7.62
N LEU A 33 0.85 16.55 8.22
CA LEU A 33 -0.51 17.00 7.92
C LEU A 33 -0.64 17.59 6.52
N GLU A 34 0.32 18.43 6.12
CA GLU A 34 0.37 19.00 4.76
C GLU A 34 0.43 17.89 3.71
N GLU A 35 1.31 16.90 3.92
CA GLU A 35 1.44 15.76 3.03
C GLU A 35 0.19 14.89 2.99
N ALA A 36 -0.47 14.69 4.14
CA ALA A 36 -1.72 13.95 4.22
C ALA A 36 -2.84 14.63 3.42
N GLN A 37 -2.96 15.95 3.55
CA GLN A 37 -3.94 16.77 2.82
C GLN A 37 -3.65 16.78 1.33
N GLN A 38 -2.40 16.99 0.93
CA GLN A 38 -1.99 16.97 -0.48
C GLN A 38 -2.26 15.59 -1.11
N SER A 39 -1.92 14.51 -0.40
CA SER A 39 -2.18 13.14 -0.87
C SER A 39 -3.68 12.88 -1.06
N PHE A 40 -4.52 13.40 -0.16
CA PHE A 40 -5.97 13.29 -0.28
C PHE A 40 -6.50 14.03 -1.50
N GLN A 41 -6.05 15.27 -1.73
CA GLN A 41 -6.44 16.08 -2.89
C GLN A 41 -6.03 15.44 -4.22
N LEU A 42 -4.90 14.73 -4.25
CA LEU A 42 -4.43 13.96 -5.41
C LEU A 42 -5.18 12.62 -5.60
N GLY A 43 -6.16 12.30 -4.74
CA GLY A 43 -6.89 11.04 -4.78
C GLY A 43 -6.13 9.84 -4.21
N ASN A 44 -4.94 10.05 -3.63
CA ASN A 44 -4.16 8.98 -3.00
C ASN A 44 -4.59 8.80 -1.53
N VAL A 45 -5.74 8.17 -1.36
CA VAL A 45 -6.39 7.93 -0.05
C VAL A 45 -5.52 7.04 0.85
N GLU A 46 -4.82 6.05 0.29
CA GLU A 46 -3.92 5.17 1.06
C GLU A 46 -2.77 5.96 1.69
N ARG A 47 -2.10 6.83 0.91
CA ARG A 47 -1.00 7.65 1.43
C ARG A 47 -1.50 8.66 2.46
N SER A 48 -2.64 9.30 2.19
CA SER A 48 -3.25 10.24 3.12
C SER A 48 -3.52 9.57 4.49
N TYR A 49 -4.13 8.38 4.48
CA TYR A 49 -4.39 7.60 5.69
C TYR A 49 -3.11 7.25 6.45
N ILE A 50 -2.05 6.81 5.76
CA ILE A 50 -0.74 6.52 6.37
C ILE A 50 -0.19 7.75 7.09
N MET A 51 -0.22 8.93 6.46
CA MET A 51 0.35 10.14 7.04
C MET A 51 -0.43 10.63 8.26
N TYR A 52 -1.77 10.58 8.22
CA TYR A 52 -2.58 10.88 9.40
C TYR A 52 -2.32 9.92 10.55
N LEU A 53 -2.24 8.62 10.30
CA LEU A 53 -1.92 7.64 11.34
C LEU A 53 -0.52 7.85 11.92
N ARG A 54 0.47 8.19 11.08
CA ARG A 54 1.83 8.48 11.53
C ARG A 54 1.87 9.71 12.42
N TYR A 55 1.15 10.77 12.03
CA TYR A 55 0.99 11.96 12.87
C TYR A 55 0.39 11.60 14.23
N LEU A 56 -0.69 10.81 14.25
CA LEU A 56 -1.35 10.40 15.48
C LEU A 56 -0.44 9.56 16.38
N ASP A 57 0.29 8.60 15.80
CA ASP A 57 1.24 7.78 16.58
C ASP A 57 2.38 8.61 17.16
N LEU A 58 2.93 9.54 16.38
CA LEU A 58 3.97 10.46 16.83
C LEU A 58 3.46 11.28 18.02
N CYS A 59 2.29 11.91 17.88
CA CYS A 59 1.73 12.79 18.90
C CYS A 59 1.24 12.06 20.14
N MET A 60 0.60 10.89 20.00
CA MET A 60 -0.05 10.22 21.12
C MET A 60 0.82 9.16 21.81
N LYS A 61 1.83 8.60 21.13
CA LYS A 61 2.66 7.53 21.70
C LYS A 61 4.13 7.90 21.87
N LYS A 62 4.73 8.58 20.89
CA LYS A 62 6.18 8.86 20.93
C LYS A 62 6.51 10.14 21.67
N LEU A 63 5.87 11.25 21.30
CA LEU A 63 6.12 12.57 21.90
C LEU A 63 5.83 12.64 23.40
N PRO A 64 4.81 11.99 23.99
CA PRO A 64 4.61 12.02 25.44
C PRO A 64 5.81 11.49 26.22
N ALA A 65 6.62 10.60 25.64
CA ALA A 65 7.81 10.04 26.27
C ALA A 65 9.07 10.91 26.06
N HIS A 66 8.95 12.08 25.42
CA HIS A 66 10.08 12.93 25.10
C HIS A 66 10.60 13.68 26.34
N PRO A 67 11.92 13.66 26.65
CA PRO A 67 12.47 14.21 27.89
C PRO A 67 12.17 15.71 28.07
N GLN A 68 12.21 16.50 27.00
CA GLN A 68 11.92 17.94 27.02
C GLN A 68 10.48 18.31 27.46
N LEU A 69 9.55 17.35 27.57
CA LEU A 69 8.22 17.62 28.15
C LEU A 69 8.22 17.59 29.68
N PHE A 70 9.18 16.88 30.29
CA PHE A 70 9.27 16.67 31.74
C PHE A 70 10.32 17.55 32.41
N GLU A 71 11.36 17.96 31.67
CA GLU A 71 12.36 18.91 32.19
C GLU A 71 11.72 20.26 32.53
N GLU A 72 12.19 20.89 33.62
CA GLU A 72 11.77 22.23 34.02
C GLU A 72 12.13 23.27 32.95
N GLU A 73 11.31 24.32 32.86
CA GLU A 73 11.31 25.36 31.82
C GLU A 73 12.50 26.33 31.94
N ALA A 74 13.74 25.82 32.01
CA ALA A 74 14.94 26.63 32.11
C ALA A 74 15.18 27.52 30.87
N ASN A 75 14.51 27.21 29.75
CA ASN A 75 14.62 27.97 28.49
C ASN A 75 13.23 28.25 27.90
N VAL A 76 12.99 29.53 27.55
CA VAL A 76 11.75 30.04 26.96
C VAL A 76 11.33 29.25 25.71
N ASP A 77 12.29 28.89 24.85
CA ASP A 77 12.03 28.13 23.62
C ASP A 77 11.44 26.75 23.89
N ARG A 78 11.86 26.10 24.99
CA ARG A 78 11.34 24.79 25.40
C ARG A 78 9.94 24.90 25.96
N GLY A 79 9.68 25.93 26.77
CA GLY A 79 8.35 26.23 27.29
C GLY A 79 7.35 26.50 26.15
N LEU A 80 7.76 27.19 25.09
CA LEU A 80 6.92 27.43 23.91
C LEU A 80 6.61 26.12 23.17
N ALA A 81 7.61 25.28 22.90
CA ALA A 81 7.40 23.99 22.22
C ALA A 81 6.47 23.06 23.02
N LYS A 82 6.59 23.05 24.36
CA LYS A 82 5.68 22.29 25.23
C LYS A 82 4.24 22.80 25.13
N LYS A 83 4.04 24.13 25.12
CA LYS A 83 2.71 24.73 24.96
C LYS A 83 2.10 24.41 23.60
N GLU A 84 2.88 24.52 22.53
CA GLU A 84 2.46 24.18 21.16
C GLU A 84 2.03 22.71 21.07
N TYR A 85 2.82 21.79 21.63
CA TYR A 85 2.46 20.38 21.72
C TYR A 85 1.13 20.15 22.46
N MET A 86 0.90 20.84 23.59
CA MET A 86 -0.34 20.72 24.34
C MET A 86 -1.55 21.28 23.59
N GLN A 87 -1.37 22.32 22.79
CA GLN A 87 -2.44 22.85 21.92
C GLN A 87 -2.78 21.86 20.80
N LEU A 88 -1.76 21.28 20.17
CA LEU A 88 -1.90 20.25 19.15
C LEU A 88 -2.73 19.06 19.69
N LEU A 89 -2.41 18.57 20.90
CA LEU A 89 -3.19 17.50 21.54
C LEU A 89 -4.66 17.86 21.81
N LYS A 90 -4.95 19.11 22.16
CA LYS A 90 -6.30 19.56 22.51
C LYS A 90 -7.18 19.86 21.29
N LEU A 91 -6.59 20.42 20.24
CA LEU A 91 -7.32 20.96 19.10
C LEU A 91 -7.24 20.04 17.88
N GLU A 92 -6.02 19.66 17.49
CA GLU A 92 -5.79 18.96 16.23
C GLU A 92 -6.03 17.46 16.36
N VAL A 93 -5.49 16.79 17.39
CA VAL A 93 -5.61 15.32 17.54
C VAL A 93 -7.06 14.83 17.47
N PRO A 94 -8.05 15.43 18.16
CA PRO A 94 -9.44 14.98 18.06
C PRO A 94 -10.01 15.09 16.64
N ALA A 95 -9.66 16.14 15.90
CA ALA A 95 -10.11 16.33 14.53
C ALA A 95 -9.44 15.31 13.59
N ILE A 96 -8.13 15.10 13.72
CA ILE A 96 -7.38 14.15 12.89
C ILE A 96 -7.82 12.71 13.18
N LEU A 97 -8.12 12.35 14.43
CA LEU A 97 -8.69 11.05 14.77
C LEU A 97 -9.97 10.78 13.99
N LYS A 98 -10.89 11.75 13.99
CA LYS A 98 -12.16 11.64 13.24
C LYS A 98 -11.90 11.46 11.74
N ILE A 99 -11.04 12.29 11.14
CA ILE A 99 -10.69 12.18 9.71
C ILE A 99 -10.09 10.81 9.40
N SER A 100 -9.16 10.34 10.24
CA SER A 100 -8.49 9.06 10.02
C SER A 100 -9.44 7.86 10.11
N GLU A 101 -10.46 7.92 10.98
CA GLU A 101 -11.49 6.89 11.09
C GLU A 101 -12.41 6.90 9.86
N ASP A 102 -12.83 8.07 9.39
CA ASP A 102 -13.63 8.19 8.17
C ASP A 102 -12.87 7.65 6.93
N LEU A 103 -11.57 7.96 6.82
CA LEU A 103 -10.70 7.43 5.78
C LEU A 103 -10.54 5.91 5.86
N ARG A 104 -10.44 5.35 7.08
CA ARG A 104 -10.39 3.91 7.29
C ARG A 104 -11.65 3.22 6.75
N ILE A 105 -12.83 3.73 7.11
CA ILE A 105 -14.11 3.20 6.65
C ILE A 105 -14.20 3.26 5.12
N HIS A 106 -13.73 4.35 4.52
CA HIS A 106 -13.68 4.48 3.07
C HIS A 106 -12.76 3.42 2.43
N LEU A 107 -11.54 3.27 2.94
CA LEU A 107 -10.57 2.28 2.43
C LEU A 107 -11.10 0.85 2.55
N ASP A 108 -11.69 0.47 3.69
CA ASP A 108 -12.24 -0.87 3.90
C ASP A 108 -13.35 -1.19 2.89
N ARG A 109 -14.22 -0.21 2.59
CA ARG A 109 -15.25 -0.36 1.54
C ARG A 109 -14.63 -0.57 0.17
N THR A 110 -13.65 0.26 -0.21
CA THR A 110 -12.96 0.15 -1.50
C THR A 110 -12.27 -1.21 -1.64
N PHE A 111 -11.58 -1.67 -0.60
CA PHE A 111 -10.93 -2.98 -0.61
C PHE A 111 -11.94 -4.13 -0.72
N ALA A 112 -13.05 -4.08 0.02
CA ALA A 112 -14.11 -5.10 -0.06
C ALA A 112 -14.75 -5.18 -1.47
N GLN A 113 -14.92 -4.02 -2.13
CA GLN A 113 -15.40 -3.98 -3.50
C GLN A 113 -14.38 -4.62 -4.45
N HIS A 114 -13.11 -4.23 -4.36
CA HIS A 114 -12.05 -4.79 -5.20
C HIS A 114 -11.89 -6.30 -5.03
N THR A 115 -11.92 -6.83 -3.80
CA THR A 115 -11.82 -8.28 -3.56
C THR A 115 -13.01 -9.02 -4.16
N THR A 116 -14.21 -8.46 -4.07
CA THR A 116 -15.42 -9.02 -4.70
C THR A 116 -15.30 -9.05 -6.23
N THR A 117 -14.85 -7.95 -6.85
CA THR A 117 -14.66 -7.86 -8.31
C THR A 117 -13.58 -8.84 -8.78
N LEU A 118 -12.46 -8.97 -8.05
CA LEU A 118 -11.42 -9.94 -8.38
C LEU A 118 -11.94 -11.37 -8.31
N ALA A 119 -12.66 -11.72 -7.24
CA ALA A 119 -13.25 -13.05 -7.08
C ALA A 119 -14.28 -13.39 -8.17
N ALA A 120 -15.05 -12.40 -8.65
CA ALA A 120 -15.99 -12.57 -9.74
C ALA A 120 -15.31 -12.85 -11.09
N ASN A 121 -14.11 -12.30 -11.31
CA ASN A 121 -13.34 -12.48 -12.54
C ASN A 121 -12.51 -13.78 -12.58
N VAL A 122 -12.41 -14.51 -11.47
CA VAL A 122 -11.77 -15.83 -11.47
C VAL A 122 -12.71 -16.83 -12.18
N PRO A 123 -12.29 -17.47 -13.29
CA PRO A 123 -13.11 -18.48 -13.94
C PRO A 123 -13.44 -19.58 -12.93
N LYS A 124 -14.72 -19.72 -12.58
CA LYS A 124 -15.16 -20.87 -11.78
C LYS A 124 -14.77 -22.12 -12.57
N PRO A 125 -14.08 -23.10 -11.96
CA PRO A 125 -13.82 -24.35 -12.64
C PRO A 125 -15.16 -24.89 -13.11
N ARG A 126 -15.34 -24.93 -14.42
CA ARG A 126 -16.56 -25.44 -15.04
C ARG A 126 -16.71 -26.84 -14.47
N ALA A 127 -17.74 -27.07 -13.66
CA ALA A 127 -18.05 -28.41 -13.19
C ALA A 127 -18.26 -29.23 -14.45
N LEU A 128 -17.24 -29.99 -14.84
CA LEU A 128 -17.34 -30.92 -15.94
C LEU A 128 -18.51 -31.81 -15.57
N LYS A 129 -19.61 -31.69 -16.33
CA LYS A 129 -20.67 -32.68 -16.30
C LYS A 129 -19.95 -34.02 -16.44
N LYS A 130 -20.23 -34.97 -15.55
CA LYS A 130 -19.70 -36.34 -15.61
C LYS A 130 -20.26 -37.11 -16.82
N ASP A 131 -20.35 -36.46 -17.97
CA ASP A 131 -20.65 -37.11 -19.24
C ASP A 131 -19.35 -37.81 -19.65
N LYS A 132 -19.28 -39.10 -19.29
CA LYS A 132 -18.26 -40.08 -19.67
C LYS A 132 -16.84 -39.51 -19.73
N VAL A 133 -16.12 -39.63 -18.61
CA VAL A 133 -14.66 -39.53 -18.60
C VAL A 133 -14.12 -40.63 -19.53
N GLU A 134 -13.90 -40.31 -20.80
CA GLU A 134 -12.94 -41.05 -21.61
C GLU A 134 -11.62 -40.94 -20.87
N ARG A 135 -11.13 -42.09 -20.36
CA ARG A 135 -9.80 -42.19 -19.80
C ARG A 135 -8.84 -41.86 -20.94
N THR A 136 -8.43 -40.60 -21.00
CA THR A 136 -7.31 -40.16 -21.81
C THR A 136 -6.08 -40.74 -21.14
N GLU A 137 -5.68 -41.92 -21.58
CA GLU A 137 -4.39 -42.47 -21.18
C GLU A 137 -3.30 -41.59 -21.76
N LEU A 138 -2.26 -41.37 -20.96
CA LEU A 138 -1.10 -40.63 -21.42
C LEU A 138 -0.55 -41.33 -22.68
N PRO A 139 -0.12 -40.57 -23.71
CA PRO A 139 0.57 -41.17 -24.84
C PRO A 139 1.70 -42.06 -24.31
N SER A 140 1.90 -43.23 -24.92
CA SER A 140 2.93 -44.19 -24.52
C SER A 140 4.34 -43.58 -24.42
N ASN A 141 4.54 -42.45 -25.08
CA ASN A 141 5.81 -41.75 -25.19
C ASN A 141 5.94 -40.60 -24.18
N PHE A 142 4.97 -40.45 -23.27
CA PHE A 142 4.99 -39.40 -22.24
C PHE A 142 6.01 -39.75 -21.15
N ASP A 143 7.12 -39.03 -21.15
CA ASP A 143 8.14 -39.11 -20.12
C ASP A 143 7.82 -38.15 -18.96
N GLU A 144 7.23 -38.70 -17.90
CA GLU A 144 6.85 -37.94 -16.71
C GLU A 144 8.05 -37.34 -15.98
N ALA A 145 9.22 -37.99 -16.02
CA ALA A 145 10.42 -37.49 -15.36
C ALA A 145 10.93 -36.22 -16.07
N ARG A 146 10.97 -36.24 -17.41
CA ARG A 146 11.34 -35.07 -18.22
C ARG A 146 10.37 -33.90 -18.04
N PHE A 147 9.07 -34.19 -17.96
CA PHE A 147 8.05 -33.17 -17.72
C PHE A 147 8.21 -32.52 -16.34
N LYS A 148 8.38 -33.30 -15.27
CA LYS A 148 8.60 -32.79 -13.91
C LYS A 148 9.88 -31.97 -13.81
N GLN A 149 10.94 -32.39 -14.50
CA GLN A 149 12.19 -31.65 -14.57
C GLN A 149 12.01 -30.28 -15.24
N SER A 150 11.19 -30.22 -16.30
CA SER A 150 10.86 -28.97 -17.01
C SER A 150 10.05 -28.00 -16.11
N LEU A 151 9.14 -28.52 -15.29
CA LEU A 151 8.40 -27.72 -14.31
C LEU A 151 9.32 -27.20 -13.19
N SER A 152 10.24 -28.02 -12.69
CA SER A 152 11.22 -27.59 -11.70
C SER A 152 12.16 -26.49 -12.23
N THR A 153 12.51 -26.51 -13.52
CA THR A 153 13.29 -25.41 -14.12
C THR A 153 12.51 -24.10 -14.21
N LEU A 154 11.19 -24.17 -14.43
CA LEU A 154 10.34 -22.98 -14.52
C LEU A 154 10.09 -22.35 -13.14
N GLN A 155 9.85 -23.19 -12.12
CA GLN A 155 9.64 -22.72 -10.74
C GLN A 155 10.91 -22.11 -10.13
N ARG A 156 12.10 -22.58 -10.52
CA ARG A 156 13.38 -21.99 -10.07
C ARG A 156 13.64 -20.58 -10.62
N HIS A 157 12.96 -20.17 -11.69
CA HIS A 157 13.11 -18.83 -12.25
C HIS A 157 12.32 -17.75 -11.49
N ASP A 158 11.40 -18.13 -10.59
CA ASP A 158 10.59 -17.19 -9.81
C ASP A 158 11.26 -16.77 -8.48
N GLU A 159 12.23 -17.56 -7.97
CA GLU A 159 12.89 -17.30 -6.68
C GLU A 159 14.26 -16.60 -6.77
N SER A 160 14.81 -16.34 -7.96
CA SER A 160 16.10 -15.65 -8.12
C SER A 160 15.96 -14.32 -8.87
N ALA A 161 15.63 -13.28 -8.11
CA ALA A 161 15.83 -11.90 -8.52
C ALA A 161 17.33 -11.56 -8.55
N ALA A 162 17.97 -11.68 -9.73
CA ALA A 162 19.24 -11.05 -10.11
C ALA A 162 19.33 -10.98 -11.66
N PRO A 163 20.05 -10.01 -12.25
CA PRO A 163 19.59 -9.27 -13.43
C PRO A 163 19.62 -10.07 -14.74
N LEU A 164 18.64 -9.78 -15.60
CA LEU A 164 18.54 -10.25 -16.97
C LEU A 164 19.85 -10.03 -17.74
N ARG A 165 20.56 -11.11 -18.05
CA ARG A 165 21.36 -11.15 -19.28
C ARG A 165 20.39 -11.35 -20.43
N GLN A 166 20.26 -10.32 -21.26
CA GLN A 166 19.55 -10.34 -22.53
C GLN A 166 20.02 -11.53 -23.36
N ARG A 167 19.20 -12.59 -23.42
CA ARG A 167 19.11 -13.45 -24.60
C ARG A 167 17.81 -13.04 -25.25
N GLU A 168 17.91 -12.32 -26.36
CA GLU A 168 16.78 -11.89 -27.18
C GLU A 168 16.07 -13.13 -27.73
N SER A 169 15.13 -13.69 -26.98
CA SER A 169 14.06 -14.48 -27.58
C SER A 169 13.03 -13.47 -28.06
N HIS A 170 13.04 -13.17 -29.35
CA HIS A 170 12.04 -12.35 -30.02
C HIS A 170 10.66 -13.00 -29.87
N ILE A 171 9.94 -12.63 -28.82
CA ILE A 171 8.52 -12.96 -28.68
C ILE A 171 7.78 -11.95 -29.56
N VAL A 172 7.48 -12.35 -30.79
CA VAL A 172 6.64 -11.59 -31.71
C VAL A 172 5.20 -11.77 -31.26
N TYR A 173 4.66 -10.78 -30.55
CA TYR A 173 3.23 -10.69 -30.34
C TYR A 173 2.55 -10.25 -31.64
N PRO A 174 1.43 -10.87 -32.05
CA PRO A 174 0.63 -10.32 -33.13
C PRO A 174 0.07 -8.96 -32.70
N GLU A 175 0.35 -7.93 -33.49
CA GLU A 175 -0.21 -6.59 -33.31
C GLU A 175 -1.74 -6.68 -33.30
N LEU A 176 -2.37 -6.09 -32.29
CA LEU A 176 -3.82 -5.96 -32.22
C LEU A 176 -4.30 -5.12 -33.43
N PRO A 177 -5.43 -5.48 -34.07
CA PRO A 177 -5.98 -4.69 -35.17
C PRO A 177 -6.17 -3.24 -34.73
N GLN A 178 -5.43 -2.32 -35.36
CA GLN A 178 -5.59 -0.89 -35.12
C GLN A 178 -6.93 -0.45 -35.72
N LEU A 179 -7.78 0.13 -34.89
CA LEU A 179 -9.07 0.66 -35.29
C LEU A 179 -8.82 1.98 -36.04
N ASN A 180 -8.67 1.90 -37.36
CA ASN A 180 -8.65 3.08 -38.23
C ASN A 180 -10.01 3.77 -38.17
N GLN A 181 -10.10 4.82 -37.35
CA GLN A 181 -11.05 5.92 -37.50
C GLN A 181 -10.77 6.63 -38.85
N PRO A 182 -11.73 7.30 -39.53
CA PRO A 182 -12.48 8.43 -38.95
C PRO A 182 -13.91 8.62 -39.49
N PHE A 183 -14.70 9.51 -38.87
CA PHE A 183 -15.58 10.51 -39.52
C PHE A 183 -16.29 11.32 -38.43
N TYR A 184 -15.61 12.33 -37.86
CA TYR A 184 -16.33 13.53 -37.46
C TYR A 184 -16.40 14.42 -38.68
N ALA A 185 -17.54 14.36 -39.37
CA ALA A 185 -17.91 15.38 -40.33
C ALA A 185 -18.19 16.68 -39.56
N SER A 186 -17.42 17.70 -39.90
CA SER A 186 -17.74 19.10 -39.69
C SER A 186 -19.08 19.45 -40.36
N PHE A 187 -20.03 19.97 -39.59
CA PHE A 187 -20.88 21.14 -39.91
C PHE A 187 -21.39 21.73 -38.60
#